data_AF-A0A7S0XAX5-F1
#
_entry.id   AF-A0A7S0XAX5-F1
#
_cell.length_a   1.000
_cell.length_b   1.000
_cell.length_c   1.000
_cell.angle_alpha   90.00
_cell.angle_beta   90.00
_cell.angle_gamma   90.00
#
_symmetry.space_group_name_H-M   'P 1'
#
loop_
_entity.id
_entity.type
_entity.pdbx_description
1 polymer ?
#
loop_
_entity_poly.entity_id
_entity_poly.type
_entity_poly.pdbx_seq_one_letter_code
_entity_poly.pdbx_strand_id
1 'polypeptide(L)'
;AMSISRSSRAAQGLFRRLAVTPGAALRNTAPASWTQVAGVTSVAYRGAVAPGVRACVNPGFAAGAVRTISVEALKPLDSFERRHNSATKADETAMAQLVGFDTMDALVDATVPTDIRLAAEMDMGQWTKPLSESEFLVTMKTMAAKKPGV
;
A
#
# COMPACT_ATOMS: atom_id res chain seq x y z
N ALA A 1 -51.12 -50.09 1.45
CA ALA A 1 -52.19 -49.11 1.67
C ALA A 1 -51.56 -47.79 2.09
N MET A 2 -51.92 -46.69 1.42
CA MET A 2 -51.73 -45.26 1.77
C MET A 2 -50.29 -44.75 2.02
N SER A 3 -49.91 -43.53 1.64
CA SER A 3 -50.55 -42.47 0.90
C SER A 3 -49.45 -41.48 0.50
N ILE A 4 -49.55 -40.96 -0.71
CA ILE A 4 -48.76 -39.85 -1.24
C ILE A 4 -49.09 -38.57 -0.44
N SER A 5 -48.10 -37.73 -0.18
CA SER A 5 -48.33 -36.27 -0.14
C SER A 5 -47.10 -35.52 -0.63
N ARG A 6 -47.13 -35.16 -1.91
CA ARG A 6 -46.25 -34.16 -2.52
C ARG A 6 -46.79 -32.79 -2.15
N SER A 7 -45.98 -31.98 -1.47
CA SER A 7 -46.28 -30.57 -1.25
C SER A 7 -45.31 -29.73 -2.06
N SER A 8 -45.70 -29.49 -3.31
CA SER A 8 -45.14 -28.49 -4.21
C SER A 8 -45.37 -27.10 -3.59
N ARG A 9 -44.31 -26.36 -3.29
CA ARG A 9 -44.39 -24.91 -3.03
C ARG A 9 -43.85 -24.19 -4.25
N ALA A 10 -44.78 -23.74 -5.09
CA ALA A 10 -44.53 -22.79 -6.16
C ALA A 10 -44.12 -21.45 -5.57
N ALA A 11 -42.85 -21.06 -5.75
CA ALA A 11 -42.40 -19.69 -5.52
C ALA A 11 -42.71 -18.87 -6.77
N GLN A 12 -43.83 -18.14 -6.74
CA GLN A 12 -44.16 -17.15 -7.75
C GLN A 12 -43.70 -15.76 -7.31
N GLY A 13 -43.02 -15.05 -8.23
CA GLY A 13 -43.06 -13.59 -8.33
C GLY A 13 -41.94 -12.80 -7.62
N LEU A 14 -41.00 -12.27 -8.40
CA LEU A 14 -40.99 -10.87 -8.86
C LEU A 14 -39.62 -10.58 -9.52
N PHE A 15 -39.54 -10.75 -10.84
CA PHE A 15 -38.42 -10.23 -11.61
C PHE A 15 -38.61 -8.73 -11.80
N ARG A 16 -37.90 -7.93 -11.00
CA ARG A 16 -37.79 -6.48 -11.19
C ARG A 16 -36.90 -6.23 -12.42
N ARG A 17 -37.53 -6.07 -13.59
CA ARG A 17 -36.87 -5.57 -14.79
C ARG A 17 -36.34 -4.16 -14.52
N LEU A 18 -35.01 -4.01 -14.47
CA LEU A 18 -34.36 -2.70 -14.61
C LEU A 18 -34.59 -2.25 -16.06
N ALA A 19 -35.28 -1.12 -16.25
CA ALA A 19 -35.34 -0.46 -17.53
C ALA A 19 -33.96 0.13 -17.84
N VAL A 20 -33.30 -0.40 -18.87
CA VAL A 20 -32.16 0.25 -19.52
C VAL A 20 -32.72 1.41 -20.34
N THR A 21 -32.48 2.63 -19.89
CA THR A 21 -32.69 3.85 -20.68
C THR A 21 -31.47 4.05 -21.58
N PRO A 22 -31.58 3.99 -22.91
CA PRO A 22 -30.49 4.39 -23.78
C PRO A 22 -30.53 5.92 -23.95
N GLY A 23 -29.38 6.57 -23.83
CA GLY A 23 -29.18 7.92 -24.35
C GLY A 23 -29.15 9.04 -23.31
N ALA A 24 -28.00 9.20 -22.66
CA ALA A 24 -27.54 10.51 -22.21
C ALA A 24 -26.14 10.72 -22.79
N ALA A 25 -26.02 11.69 -23.68
CA ALA A 25 -24.77 12.06 -24.34
C ALA A 25 -23.75 12.53 -23.29
N LEU A 26 -22.66 11.79 -23.14
CA LEU A 26 -21.50 12.20 -22.36
C LEU A 26 -20.87 13.43 -23.02
N ARG A 27 -21.09 14.60 -22.42
CA ARG A 27 -20.30 15.80 -22.75
C ARG A 27 -18.90 15.59 -22.21
N ASN A 28 -17.97 15.41 -23.14
CA ASN A 28 -16.55 15.40 -22.91
C ASN A 28 -16.10 16.82 -22.50
N THR A 29 -15.85 17.04 -21.22
CA THR A 29 -15.15 18.24 -20.73
C THR A 29 -13.90 17.82 -19.99
N ALA A 30 -12.86 17.49 -20.75
CA ALA A 30 -11.50 17.66 -20.29
C ALA A 30 -11.16 19.16 -20.36
N PRO A 31 -10.53 19.69 -19.30
CA PRO A 31 -9.23 20.30 -19.55
C PRO A 31 -8.17 19.62 -18.69
N ALA A 32 -7.29 18.87 -19.35
CA ALA A 32 -5.98 18.55 -18.81
C ALA A 32 -5.21 19.88 -18.67
N SER A 33 -5.32 20.51 -17.50
CA SER A 33 -4.42 21.59 -17.10
C SER A 33 -3.25 20.97 -16.37
N TRP A 34 -2.17 20.73 -17.10
CA TRP A 34 -0.86 20.49 -16.49
C TRP A 34 -0.39 21.81 -15.91
N THR A 35 -0.75 22.09 -14.66
CA THR A 35 -0.14 23.18 -13.91
C THR A 35 1.30 22.78 -13.59
N GLN A 36 2.25 23.35 -14.34
CA GLN A 36 3.66 23.37 -13.99
C GLN A 36 3.80 23.94 -12.57
N VAL A 37 4.11 23.07 -11.60
CA VAL A 37 4.60 23.53 -10.31
C VAL A 37 6.05 23.94 -10.52
N ALA A 38 6.28 25.25 -10.60
CA ALA A 38 7.63 25.81 -10.57
C ALA A 38 8.32 25.38 -9.26
N GLY A 39 9.40 24.62 -9.38
CA GLY A 39 10.26 24.29 -8.24
C GLY A 39 10.99 25.55 -7.77
N VAL A 40 10.66 26.04 -6.58
CA VAL A 40 11.38 27.15 -5.95
C VAL A 40 12.27 26.56 -4.85
N THR A 41 13.49 26.17 -5.22
CA THR A 41 14.56 25.88 -4.25
C THR A 41 15.12 27.20 -3.74
N SER A 42 14.58 27.71 -2.63
CA SER A 42 15.18 28.85 -1.93
C SER A 42 15.94 28.34 -0.71
N VAL A 43 17.24 28.14 -0.84
CA VAL A 43 18.17 28.05 0.30
C VAL A 43 18.48 29.49 0.73
N ALA A 44 17.90 29.94 1.83
CA ALA A 44 18.21 31.24 2.40
C ALA A 44 19.44 31.14 3.32
N TYR A 45 20.58 31.64 2.85
CA TYR A 45 21.78 31.85 3.66
C TYR A 45 21.57 33.11 4.53
N ARG A 46 21.74 33.00 5.86
CA ARG A 46 21.64 34.14 6.80
C ARG A 46 22.90 35.00 6.71
N GLY A 47 22.90 35.97 5.80
CA GLY A 47 23.83 37.11 5.81
C GLY A 47 23.17 38.32 6.49
N ALA A 48 23.87 38.97 7.43
CA ALA A 48 23.40 40.18 8.08
C ALA A 48 23.36 41.36 7.09
N VAL A 49 22.18 41.92 6.84
CA VAL A 49 21.98 43.09 5.98
C VAL A 49 21.75 44.34 6.82
N ALA A 50 22.40 45.44 6.44
CA ALA A 50 22.42 46.74 7.09
C ALA A 50 21.01 47.38 7.24
N PRO A 51 20.79 48.27 8.23
CA PRO A 51 19.47 48.85 8.49
C PRO A 51 19.21 49.96 7.46
N GLY A 52 18.19 49.80 6.61
CA GLY A 52 17.79 50.88 5.70
C GLY A 52 16.87 50.49 4.53
N VAL A 53 16.76 49.21 4.19
CA VAL A 53 15.83 48.76 3.15
C VAL A 53 14.53 48.27 3.80
N ARG A 54 13.44 49.01 3.61
CA ARG A 54 12.09 48.51 3.89
C ARG A 54 11.81 47.33 2.95
N ALA A 55 12.04 46.12 3.43
CA ALA A 55 11.49 44.93 2.80
C ALA A 55 9.96 45.01 2.91
N CYS A 56 9.26 45.15 1.78
CA CYS A 56 7.86 44.78 1.68
C CYS A 56 7.79 43.26 1.82
N VAL A 57 7.81 42.77 3.06
CA VAL A 57 7.57 41.36 3.36
C VAL A 57 6.12 41.09 2.99
N ASN A 58 5.91 40.46 1.84
CA ASN A 58 4.58 40.01 1.44
C ASN A 58 4.10 39.01 2.50
N PRO A 59 3.08 39.30 3.33
CA PRO A 59 2.72 38.45 4.45
C PRO A 59 2.03 37.15 4.00
N GLY A 60 1.81 36.98 2.69
CA GLY A 60 1.00 35.91 2.12
C GLY A 60 1.62 34.51 2.08
N PHE A 61 2.92 34.33 2.37
CA PHE A 61 3.55 33.00 2.26
C PHE A 61 4.10 32.42 3.57
N ALA A 62 4.28 33.23 4.62
CA ALA A 62 5.11 32.84 5.77
C ALA A 62 4.36 32.42 7.04
N ALA A 63 3.03 32.56 7.12
CA ALA A 63 2.32 32.45 8.40
C ALA A 63 1.28 31.30 8.52
N GLY A 64 1.01 30.52 7.47
CA GLY A 64 -0.19 29.66 7.43
C GLY A 64 0.01 28.18 7.06
N ALA A 65 1.21 27.71 6.77
CA ALA A 65 1.37 26.36 6.21
C ALA A 65 2.56 25.59 6.82
N VAL A 66 2.57 25.41 8.13
CA VAL A 66 3.33 24.30 8.72
C VAL A 66 2.56 23.02 8.39
N ARG A 67 2.89 22.39 7.26
CA ARG A 67 2.36 21.05 6.95
C ARG A 67 3.05 20.05 7.85
N THR A 68 2.32 19.47 8.78
CA THR A 68 2.80 18.34 9.58
C THR A 68 2.88 17.11 8.67
N ILE A 69 4.09 16.64 8.42
CA ILE A 69 4.32 15.35 7.76
C ILE A 69 4.43 14.30 8.86
N SER A 70 3.65 13.21 8.76
CA SER A 70 3.75 12.10 9.69
C SER A 70 5.08 11.36 9.48
N VAL A 71 5.68 10.85 10.55
CA VAL A 71 6.93 10.07 10.47
C VAL A 71 6.70 8.79 9.65
N GLU A 72 5.47 8.28 9.65
CA GLU A 72 5.01 7.15 8.84
C GLU A 72 5.16 7.41 7.33
N ALA A 73 4.93 8.64 6.88
CA ALA A 73 5.06 9.00 5.47
C ALA A 73 6.51 9.02 4.98
N LEU A 74 7.48 9.10 5.90
CA LEU A 74 8.92 9.05 5.61
C LEU A 74 9.52 7.65 5.76
N LYS A 75 8.71 6.63 6.08
CA LYS A 75 9.20 5.26 6.14
C LYS A 75 9.75 4.86 4.76
N PRO A 76 10.89 4.14 4.69
CA PRO A 76 11.42 3.65 3.43
C PRO A 76 10.33 2.86 2.68
N LEU A 77 9.92 3.38 1.51
CA LEU A 77 8.96 2.70 0.63
C LEU A 77 9.58 1.48 -0.06
N ASP A 78 10.88 1.26 0.14
CA ASP A 78 11.72 0.24 -0.47
C ASP A 78 11.72 -1.07 0.36
N SER A 79 10.54 -1.68 0.52
CA SER A 79 10.38 -2.97 1.19
C SER A 79 10.59 -4.11 0.19
N PHE A 80 11.57 -4.99 0.45
CA PHE A 80 11.86 -6.14 -0.40
C PHE A 80 10.68 -7.11 -0.51
N GLU A 81 9.99 -7.40 0.60
CA GLU A 81 8.84 -8.32 0.65
C GLU A 81 7.80 -8.00 -0.41
N ARG A 82 7.40 -6.73 -0.55
CA ARG A 82 6.39 -6.29 -1.53
C ARG A 82 6.84 -6.49 -2.98
N ARG A 83 8.14 -6.41 -3.27
CA ARG A 83 8.68 -6.63 -4.61
C ARG A 83 8.95 -8.12 -4.90
N HIS A 84 9.09 -8.91 -3.84
CA HIS A 84 9.35 -10.35 -3.92
C HIS A 84 8.04 -11.15 -4.03
N ASN A 85 7.06 -10.81 -3.19
CA ASN A 85 5.74 -11.44 -3.18
C ASN A 85 4.85 -10.78 -4.24
N SER A 86 4.54 -11.54 -5.30
CA SER A 86 3.73 -11.02 -6.42
C SER A 86 2.24 -10.87 -6.08
N ALA A 87 1.75 -11.65 -5.11
CA ALA A 87 0.36 -11.60 -4.67
C ALA A 87 0.20 -10.55 -3.57
N THR A 88 -0.87 -9.76 -3.64
CA THR A 88 -1.28 -8.93 -2.50
C THR A 88 -2.02 -9.79 -1.47
N LYS A 89 -2.10 -9.33 -0.21
CA LYS A 89 -2.90 -10.02 0.83
C LYS A 89 -4.36 -10.25 0.43
N ALA A 90 -4.92 -9.36 -0.38
CA ALA A 90 -6.28 -9.51 -0.92
C ALA A 90 -6.35 -10.66 -1.93
N ASP A 91 -5.36 -10.75 -2.82
CA ASP A 91 -5.25 -11.84 -3.80
C ASP A 91 -5.01 -13.18 -3.10
N GLU A 92 -4.14 -13.22 -2.09
CA GLU A 92 -3.90 -14.42 -1.25
C GLU A 92 -5.19 -14.94 -0.64
N THR A 93 -6.01 -14.03 -0.09
CA THR A 93 -7.30 -14.39 0.51
C THR A 93 -8.30 -14.90 -0.54
N ALA A 94 -8.37 -14.23 -1.70
CA ALA A 94 -9.25 -14.66 -2.79
C ALA A 94 -8.85 -16.03 -3.34
N MET A 95 -7.54 -16.30 -3.45
CA MET A 95 -7.03 -17.61 -3.87
C MET A 95 -7.29 -18.69 -2.82
N ALA A 96 -7.13 -18.39 -1.52
CA ALA A 96 -7.47 -19.33 -0.44
C ALA A 96 -8.96 -19.72 -0.48
N GLN A 97 -9.86 -18.76 -0.71
CA GLN A 97 -11.29 -19.02 -0.82
C GLN A 97 -11.63 -19.90 -2.02
N LEU A 98 -10.92 -19.73 -3.13
CA LEU A 98 -11.11 -20.57 -4.32
C LEU A 98 -10.78 -22.05 -4.04
N VAL A 99 -9.78 -22.31 -3.20
CA VAL A 99 -9.40 -23.68 -2.79
C VAL A 99 -10.22 -24.20 -1.59
N GLY A 100 -11.18 -23.42 -1.10
CA GLY A 100 -12.11 -23.82 -0.03
C GLY A 100 -11.65 -23.50 1.38
N PHE A 101 -10.70 -22.58 1.56
CA PHE A 101 -10.21 -22.12 2.87
C PHE A 101 -10.53 -20.64 3.08
N ASP A 102 -10.93 -20.27 4.30
CA ASP A 102 -11.32 -18.87 4.61
C ASP A 102 -10.11 -17.92 4.65
N THR A 103 -8.94 -18.44 5.06
CA THR A 103 -7.70 -17.68 5.20
C THR A 103 -6.49 -18.50 4.74
N MET A 104 -5.38 -17.80 4.46
CA MET A 104 -4.09 -18.44 4.18
C MET A 104 -3.61 -19.31 5.36
N ASP A 105 -3.84 -18.87 6.60
CA ASP A 105 -3.45 -19.63 7.79
C ASP A 105 -4.21 -20.97 7.90
N ALA A 106 -5.51 -20.98 7.59
CA ALA A 106 -6.31 -22.22 7.58
C ALA A 106 -5.81 -23.23 6.53
N LEU A 107 -5.34 -22.72 5.38
CA LEU A 107 -4.70 -23.55 4.37
C LEU A 107 -3.36 -24.13 4.87
N VAL A 108 -2.54 -23.35 5.59
CA VAL A 108 -1.28 -23.82 6.17
C VAL A 108 -1.54 -24.90 7.24
N ASP A 109 -2.54 -24.71 8.10
CA ASP A 109 -2.91 -25.67 9.16
C ASP A 109 -3.35 -27.02 8.59
N ALA A 110 -4.03 -27.01 7.45
CA ALA A 110 -4.48 -28.23 6.78
C ALA A 110 -3.37 -28.97 6.01
N THR A 111 -2.27 -28.27 5.68
CA THR A 111 -1.17 -28.84 4.86
C THR A 111 0.04 -29.27 5.67
N VAL A 112 0.36 -28.55 6.77
CA VAL A 112 1.53 -28.82 7.60
C VAL A 112 1.09 -29.33 8.97
N PRO A 113 1.40 -30.58 9.35
CA PRO A 113 1.11 -31.10 10.67
C PRO A 113 1.72 -30.25 11.79
N THR A 114 0.99 -30.09 12.89
CA THR A 114 1.39 -29.27 14.03
C THR A 114 2.70 -29.70 14.66
N ASP A 115 3.00 -30.99 14.64
CA ASP A 115 4.15 -31.59 15.35
C ASP A 115 5.50 -31.18 14.75
N ILE A 116 5.52 -30.77 13.49
CA ILE A 116 6.74 -30.33 12.78
C ILE A 116 6.78 -28.82 12.54
N ARG A 117 5.75 -28.08 12.96
CA ARG A 117 5.66 -26.64 12.74
C ARG A 117 6.44 -25.90 13.82
N LEU A 118 7.09 -24.81 13.42
CA LEU A 118 7.73 -23.89 14.37
C LEU A 118 6.64 -23.21 15.21
N ALA A 119 6.72 -23.34 16.54
CA ALA A 119 5.71 -22.79 17.46
C ALA A 119 5.88 -21.28 17.73
N ALA A 120 7.04 -20.72 17.41
CA ALA A 120 7.38 -19.32 17.60
C ALA A 120 7.82 -18.69 16.28
N GLU A 121 7.94 -17.37 16.25
CA GLU A 121 8.56 -16.66 15.13
C GLU A 121 10.03 -17.08 14.94
N MET A 122 10.53 -16.98 13.71
CA MET A 122 11.90 -17.31 13.40
C MET A 122 12.85 -16.23 13.97
N ASP A 123 13.69 -16.62 14.93
CA ASP A 123 14.74 -15.74 15.44
C ASP A 123 15.95 -15.73 14.49
N MET A 124 16.16 -14.59 13.83
CA MET A 124 17.30 -14.34 12.95
C MET A 124 18.38 -13.47 13.62
N GLY A 125 18.30 -13.30 14.94
CA GLY A 125 19.21 -12.47 15.76
C GLY A 125 19.24 -11.02 15.29
N GLN A 126 20.42 -10.56 14.85
CA GLN A 126 20.60 -9.18 14.37
C GLN A 126 19.80 -8.85 13.10
N TRP A 127 19.28 -9.87 12.40
CA TRP A 127 18.51 -9.73 11.16
C TRP A 127 17.01 -9.98 11.34
N THR A 128 16.53 -10.17 12.58
CA THR A 128 15.10 -10.36 12.85
C THR A 128 14.27 -9.16 12.39
N LYS A 129 14.86 -7.95 12.42
CA LYS A 129 14.27 -6.79 11.77
C LYS A 129 14.68 -6.76 10.28
N PRO A 130 13.71 -6.72 9.34
CA PRO A 130 14.03 -6.67 7.91
C PRO A 130 14.74 -5.37 7.56
N LEU A 131 15.76 -5.48 6.71
CA LEU A 131 16.39 -4.34 6.06
C LEU A 131 15.63 -3.94 4.80
N SER A 132 15.65 -2.66 4.45
CA SER A 132 15.29 -2.22 3.10
C SER A 132 16.32 -2.68 2.06
N GLU A 133 15.92 -2.75 0.80
CA GLU A 133 16.82 -3.15 -0.30
C GLU A 133 18.06 -2.25 -0.37
N SER A 134 17.87 -0.94 -0.22
CA SER A 134 18.95 0.05 -0.17
C SER A 134 19.92 -0.15 1.00
N GLU A 135 19.42 -0.41 2.21
CA GLU A 135 20.27 -0.66 3.40
C GLU A 135 21.05 -1.97 3.26
N PHE A 136 20.42 -3.02 2.72
CA PHE A 136 21.07 -4.30 2.48
C PHE A 136 22.25 -4.15 1.52
N LEU A 137 22.11 -3.37 0.43
CA LEU A 137 23.21 -3.11 -0.50
C LEU A 137 24.38 -2.37 0.16
N VAL A 138 24.12 -1.41 1.04
CA VAL A 138 25.18 -0.72 1.80
C VAL A 138 25.90 -1.69 2.73
N THR A 139 25.15 -2.50 3.48
CA THR A 139 25.70 -3.52 4.38
C THR A 139 26.56 -4.52 3.60
N MET A 140 26.10 -5.04 2.47
CA MET A 140 26.86 -5.98 1.67
C MET A 140 28.14 -5.36 1.07
N LYS A 141 28.09 -4.10 0.62
CA LYS A 141 29.28 -3.37 0.13
C LYS A 141 30.32 -3.17 1.24
N THR A 142 29.89 -2.81 2.44
CA THR A 142 30.81 -2.63 3.58
C THR A 142 31.44 -3.95 4.03
N MET A 143 30.67 -5.05 4.04
CA MET A 143 31.18 -6.39 4.31
C MET A 143 32.20 -6.84 3.25
N ALA A 144 31.94 -6.57 1.97
CA ALA A 144 32.87 -6.88 0.88
C ALA A 144 34.18 -6.10 1.02
N ALA A 145 34.12 -4.81 1.35
CA ALA A 145 35.30 -3.97 1.55
C ALA A 145 36.18 -4.40 2.75
N LYS A 146 35.62 -5.14 3.70
CA LYS A 146 36.35 -5.63 4.89
C LYS A 146 37.23 -6.86 4.60
N LYS A 147 37.07 -7.53 3.46
CA LYS A 147 38.02 -8.59 3.05
C LYS A 147 39.24 -7.95 2.37
N PRO A 148 40.47 -8.26 2.81
CA PRO A 148 41.65 -7.92 2.02
C PRO A 148 41.52 -8.67 0.68
N GLY A 149 41.60 -7.93 -0.42
CA GLY A 149 41.61 -8.50 -1.76
C GLY A 149 42.73 -9.54 -1.87
N VAL A 150 42.40 -10.69 -2.45
CA VAL A 150 43.41 -11.62 -3.00
C VAL A 150 43.99 -10.97 -4.25
#